data_AF-A0A932H043-F1
#
_entry.id   AF-A0A932H043-F1
#
_cell.length_a   1.000
_cell.length_b   1.000
_cell.length_c   1.000
_cell.angle_alpha   90.00
_cell.angle_beta   90.00
_cell.angle_gamma   90.00
#
_symmetry.space_group_name_H-M   'P 1'
#
loop_
_entity.id
_entity.type
_entity.pdbx_description
1 polymer ?
#
loop_
_entity_poly.entity_id
_entity_poly.type
_entity_poly.pdbx_seq_one_letter_code
_entity_poly.pdbx_strand_id
1 'polypeptide(L)'
;MVRWGLAVRIAASGLVLAACASTAMAADPFVLFLLRMIRDQTVSSAIESGVTSAQQKPKPPSAAPAPLVSQPPSDGQWLRALIDESFVHLSARQREELHASLARILADPNNAAHRSTIIAEFTAQAVAMRDAHRQLSRLSDSDMRQIAAEARAEYARLPQAQREQLLQALQDGVPGMPRALHDLMLAEFNNVPADR
;
A
#
# COMPACT_ATOMS: atom_id res chain seq x y z
N MET A 1 29.17 12.71 -51.73
CA MET A 1 28.83 11.33 -51.28
C MET A 1 28.44 11.36 -49.81
N VAL A 2 27.29 10.76 -49.48
CA VAL A 2 26.87 10.18 -48.18
C VAL A 2 27.20 10.91 -46.86
N ARG A 3 26.26 11.73 -46.37
CA ARG A 3 26.05 12.03 -44.93
C ARG A 3 24.61 11.63 -44.52
N TRP A 4 24.30 10.33 -44.57
CA TRP A 4 22.95 9.80 -44.29
C TRP A 4 22.86 8.81 -43.10
N GLY A 5 23.98 8.47 -42.46
CA GLY A 5 24.02 7.42 -41.43
C GLY A 5 23.47 7.79 -40.04
N LEU A 6 23.36 9.07 -39.68
CA LEU A 6 22.97 9.48 -38.32
C LEU A 6 21.45 9.58 -38.11
N ALA A 7 20.72 10.17 -39.07
CA ALA A 7 19.28 10.43 -38.93
C ALA A 7 18.45 9.13 -38.81
N VAL A 8 18.83 8.09 -39.56
CA VAL A 8 18.12 6.80 -39.58
C VAL A 8 18.22 6.09 -38.22
N ARG A 9 19.35 6.22 -37.50
CA ARG A 9 19.53 5.57 -36.19
C ARG A 9 18.64 6.18 -35.10
N ILE A 10 18.45 7.51 -35.12
CA ILE A 10 17.59 8.22 -34.16
C ILE A 10 16.11 7.85 -34.41
N ALA A 11 15.68 7.78 -35.67
CA ALA A 11 14.31 7.38 -36.02
C ALA A 11 13.99 5.94 -35.57
N ALA A 12 14.94 5.01 -35.72
CA ALA A 12 14.77 3.63 -35.26
C ALA A 12 14.64 3.53 -33.73
N SER A 13 15.44 4.30 -32.97
CA SER A 13 15.36 4.32 -31.49
C SER A 13 14.04 4.87 -30.97
N GLY A 14 13.45 5.87 -31.64
CA GLY A 14 12.14 6.42 -31.25
C GLY A 14 10.99 5.43 -31.39
N LEU A 15 11.02 4.59 -32.43
CA LEU A 15 9.94 3.62 -32.69
C LEU A 15 9.94 2.45 -31.71
N VAL A 16 11.11 2.00 -31.26
CA VAL A 16 11.23 0.90 -30.27
C VAL A 16 10.70 1.32 -28.90
N LEU A 17 10.95 2.56 -28.47
CA LEU A 17 10.44 3.08 -27.19
C LEU A 17 8.91 3.25 -27.18
N ALA A 18 8.29 3.54 -28.34
CA ALA A 18 6.83 3.64 -28.46
C ALA A 18 6.13 2.26 -28.40
N ALA A 19 6.80 1.18 -28.82
CA ALA A 19 6.22 -0.16 -28.85
C ALA A 19 6.16 -0.85 -27.47
N CYS A 20 7.06 -0.49 -26.54
CA CYS A 20 7.11 -1.10 -25.20
C CYS A 20 6.04 -0.59 -24.22
N ALA A 21 5.28 0.46 -24.56
CA ALA A 21 4.24 1.02 -23.69
C ALA A 21 2.91 0.24 -23.70
N SER A 22 2.72 -0.68 -24.66
CA SER A 22 1.41 -1.29 -24.95
C SER A 22 1.23 -2.71 -24.43
N THR A 23 2.23 -3.29 -23.75
CA THR A 23 2.12 -4.59 -23.05
C THR A 23 1.98 -4.40 -21.54
N ALA A 24 1.17 -3.42 -21.12
CA ALA A 24 0.55 -3.44 -19.80
C ALA A 24 -0.53 -4.54 -19.78
N MET A 25 -0.09 -5.80 -19.83
CA MET A 25 -0.96 -6.92 -19.49
C MET A 25 -1.40 -6.75 -18.04
N ALA A 26 -2.63 -7.15 -17.75
CA ALA A 26 -3.28 -6.93 -16.46
C ALA A 26 -2.53 -7.60 -15.30
N ALA A 27 -1.55 -6.88 -14.73
CA ALA A 27 -1.18 -7.08 -13.35
C ALA A 27 -2.41 -6.74 -12.51
N ASP A 28 -2.86 -7.68 -11.67
CA ASP A 28 -4.00 -7.47 -10.78
C ASP A 28 -3.82 -6.13 -10.03
N PRO A 29 -4.83 -5.23 -10.03
CA PRO A 29 -4.77 -4.02 -9.22
C PRO A 29 -4.42 -4.30 -7.75
N PHE A 30 -4.71 -5.50 -7.23
CA PHE A 30 -4.27 -5.94 -5.92
C PHE A 30 -2.75 -6.24 -5.83
N VAL A 31 -2.15 -6.90 -6.83
CA VAL A 31 -0.69 -7.10 -6.90
C VAL A 31 0.02 -5.76 -7.06
N LEU A 32 -0.49 -4.87 -7.91
CA LEU A 32 0.00 -3.50 -8.01
C LEU A 32 -0.18 -2.72 -6.70
N PHE A 33 -1.26 -2.94 -5.97
CA PHE A 33 -1.48 -2.35 -4.65
C PHE A 33 -0.51 -2.89 -3.59
N LEU A 34 -0.24 -4.20 -3.55
CA LEU A 34 0.73 -4.80 -2.63
C LEU A 34 2.16 -4.33 -2.91
N LEU A 35 2.58 -4.37 -4.19
CA LEU A 35 3.88 -3.84 -4.61
C LEU A 35 3.99 -2.34 -4.32
N ARG A 36 2.91 -1.59 -4.55
CA ARG A 36 2.83 -0.18 -4.16
C ARG A 36 2.87 0.02 -2.66
N MET A 37 2.23 -0.81 -1.85
CA MET A 37 2.21 -0.70 -0.39
C MET A 37 3.61 -0.98 0.19
N ILE A 38 4.29 -2.02 -0.30
CA ILE A 38 5.67 -2.36 0.07
C ILE A 38 6.62 -1.21 -0.35
N ARG A 39 6.47 -0.69 -1.57
CA ARG A 39 7.25 0.47 -2.04
C ARG A 39 6.92 1.75 -1.27
N ASP A 40 5.66 2.01 -0.97
CA ASP A 40 5.23 3.21 -0.26
C ASP A 40 5.62 3.09 1.24
N GLN A 41 5.90 1.89 1.79
CA GLN A 41 6.55 1.70 3.10
C GLN A 41 8.06 2.00 3.07
N THR A 42 8.81 1.51 2.07
CA THR A 42 10.24 1.87 1.92
C THR A 42 10.42 3.35 1.60
N VAL A 43 9.47 3.94 0.85
CA VAL A 43 9.42 5.37 0.55
C VAL A 43 8.93 6.19 1.75
N SER A 44 8.00 5.72 2.59
CA SER A 44 7.61 6.44 3.82
C SER A 44 8.72 6.52 4.87
N SER A 45 9.73 5.64 4.77
CA SER A 45 10.97 5.73 5.55
C SER A 45 11.94 6.81 5.03
N ALA A 46 11.65 7.40 3.86
CA ALA A 46 12.45 8.44 3.20
C ALA A 46 11.66 9.74 2.92
N ILE A 47 10.32 9.71 2.91
CA ILE A 47 9.42 10.85 2.72
C ILE A 47 8.74 11.19 4.05
N GLU A 48 9.54 11.64 5.00
CA GLU A 48 9.09 12.56 6.06
C GLU A 48 9.04 14.01 5.53
N SER A 49 9.25 14.20 4.21
CA SER A 49 9.34 15.50 3.54
C SER A 49 8.88 15.42 2.07
N GLY A 50 7.62 15.75 1.77
CA GLY A 50 7.11 15.76 0.39
C GLY A 50 5.59 15.97 0.22
N VAL A 51 5.11 17.19 0.48
CA VAL A 51 3.71 17.63 0.34
C VAL A 51 3.23 17.69 -1.14
N THR A 52 1.89 17.66 -1.36
CA THR A 52 1.11 17.76 -2.64
C THR A 52 1.04 16.47 -3.48
N SER A 53 -0.03 16.10 -4.21
CA SER A 53 -1.31 16.74 -4.64
C SER A 53 -2.33 15.61 -5.04
N ALA A 54 -3.65 15.79 -5.20
CA ALA A 54 -4.60 16.88 -4.92
C ALA A 54 -6.08 16.42 -5.07
N GLN A 55 -7.03 17.21 -4.53
CA GLN A 55 -8.45 17.38 -4.92
C GLN A 55 -9.32 16.16 -5.32
N GLN A 56 -10.34 15.87 -4.50
CA GLN A 56 -11.72 15.68 -4.99
C GLN A 56 -12.76 15.92 -3.90
N LYS A 57 -13.91 16.51 -4.28
CA LYS A 57 -15.00 16.93 -3.39
C LYS A 57 -16.30 16.27 -3.84
N PRO A 58 -17.04 15.60 -2.94
CA PRO A 58 -18.49 15.74 -2.97
C PRO A 58 -19.14 16.08 -1.62
N LYS A 59 -20.39 16.53 -1.75
CA LYS A 59 -21.30 17.17 -0.78
C LYS A 59 -22.01 16.15 0.16
N PRO A 60 -22.36 16.51 1.40
CA PRO A 60 -23.07 15.61 2.33
C PRO A 60 -24.59 15.57 2.08
N PRO A 61 -25.27 14.42 2.34
CA PRO A 61 -26.73 14.34 2.43
C PRO A 61 -27.28 14.70 3.82
N SER A 62 -28.56 15.07 3.87
CA SER A 62 -29.24 15.68 5.02
C SER A 62 -29.61 14.69 6.14
N ALA A 63 -29.73 15.20 7.37
CA ALA A 63 -30.13 14.45 8.56
C ALA A 63 -31.63 14.10 8.60
N ALA A 64 -31.93 13.03 9.35
CA ALA A 64 -33.25 12.66 9.88
C ALA A 64 -33.11 12.38 11.39
N PRO A 65 -34.17 12.55 12.21
CA PRO A 65 -34.04 12.59 13.67
C PRO A 65 -33.77 11.22 14.30
N ALA A 66 -32.88 11.20 15.30
CA ALA A 66 -32.40 9.98 15.95
C ALA A 66 -33.28 9.53 17.15
N PRO A 67 -33.36 8.23 17.45
CA PRO A 67 -33.76 7.72 18.76
C PRO A 67 -32.66 7.99 19.81
N LEU A 68 -33.01 7.80 21.08
CA LEU A 68 -32.21 8.09 22.28
C LEU A 68 -30.71 7.77 22.11
N VAL A 69 -29.88 8.82 22.16
CA VAL A 69 -28.46 8.78 21.83
C VAL A 69 -27.63 8.36 23.04
N SER A 70 -27.03 7.16 22.99
CA SER A 70 -25.79 6.87 23.71
C SER A 70 -24.80 8.00 23.40
N GLN A 71 -24.21 8.64 24.42
CA GLN A 71 -23.35 9.83 24.23
C GLN A 71 -22.41 9.62 23.03
N PRO A 72 -22.36 10.58 22.07
CA PRO A 72 -21.49 10.41 20.91
C PRO A 72 -20.07 10.19 21.42
N PRO A 73 -19.37 9.14 20.96
CA PRO A 73 -18.02 8.87 21.43
C PRO A 73 -17.18 10.11 21.15
N SER A 74 -16.50 10.61 22.19
CA SER A 74 -15.51 11.67 22.01
C SER A 74 -14.52 11.27 20.91
N ASP A 75 -14.03 12.23 20.11
CA ASP A 75 -13.13 11.97 18.97
C ASP A 75 -12.03 10.96 19.33
N GLY A 76 -11.43 11.09 20.52
CA GLY A 76 -10.38 10.21 21.02
C GLY A 76 -10.82 8.77 21.32
N GLN A 77 -12.06 8.54 21.77
CA GLN A 77 -12.62 7.19 21.96
C GLN A 77 -12.96 6.52 20.63
N TRP A 78 -13.58 7.28 19.71
CA TRP A 78 -13.88 6.77 18.37
C TRP A 78 -12.60 6.45 17.57
N LEU A 79 -11.59 7.32 17.62
CA LEU A 79 -10.29 7.06 17.01
C LEU A 79 -9.61 5.81 17.60
N ARG A 80 -9.76 5.56 18.92
CA ARG A 80 -9.24 4.33 19.54
C ARG A 80 -9.95 3.08 19.03
N ALA A 81 -11.28 3.10 18.98
CA ALA A 81 -12.06 1.99 18.43
C ALA A 81 -11.70 1.71 16.95
N LEU A 82 -11.54 2.77 16.15
CA LEU A 82 -11.09 2.66 14.75
C LEU A 82 -9.68 2.05 14.65
N ILE A 83 -8.75 2.43 15.52
CA ILE A 83 -7.42 1.82 15.60
C ILE A 83 -7.51 0.31 15.94
N ASP A 84 -8.30 -0.03 16.95
CA ASP A 84 -8.49 -1.43 17.39
C ASP A 84 -9.15 -2.31 16.32
N GLU A 85 -10.11 -1.77 15.54
CA GLU A 85 -10.75 -2.48 14.43
C GLU A 85 -9.88 -2.60 13.16
N SER A 86 -9.10 -1.57 12.84
CA SER A 86 -8.37 -1.51 11.56
C SER A 86 -6.97 -2.09 11.62
N PHE A 87 -6.33 -2.08 12.79
CA PHE A 87 -4.94 -2.49 12.97
C PHE A 87 -4.84 -3.75 13.85
N VAL A 88 -5.70 -4.73 13.57
CA VAL A 88 -5.73 -6.04 14.26
C VAL A 88 -4.41 -6.81 14.20
N HIS A 89 -3.58 -6.52 13.19
CA HIS A 89 -2.23 -7.10 13.03
C HIS A 89 -1.18 -6.50 13.97
N LEU A 90 -1.44 -5.34 14.60
CA LEU A 90 -0.56 -4.75 15.60
C LEU A 90 -0.84 -5.36 16.99
N SER A 91 0.17 -5.39 17.85
CA SER A 91 -0.03 -5.68 19.26
C SER A 91 -0.86 -4.58 19.95
N ALA A 92 -1.51 -4.90 21.07
CA ALA A 92 -2.26 -3.92 21.86
C ALA A 92 -1.39 -2.70 22.24
N ARG A 93 -0.14 -2.94 22.63
CA ARG A 93 0.84 -1.89 22.94
C ARG A 93 1.12 -0.98 21.74
N GLN A 94 1.34 -1.54 20.55
CA GLN A 94 1.57 -0.74 19.33
C GLN A 94 0.33 0.08 18.94
N ARG A 95 -0.88 -0.44 19.17
CA ARG A 95 -2.13 0.32 18.97
C ARG A 95 -2.28 1.47 19.97
N GLU A 96 -1.86 1.28 21.22
CA GLU A 96 -1.80 2.36 22.21
C GLU A 96 -0.73 3.41 21.87
N GLU A 97 0.45 2.99 21.41
CA GLU A 97 1.51 3.90 20.94
C GLU A 97 1.05 4.72 19.71
N LEU A 98 0.34 4.09 18.77
CA LEU A 98 -0.29 4.76 17.62
C LEU A 98 -1.37 5.77 18.06
N HIS A 99 -2.26 5.36 18.97
CA HIS A 99 -3.31 6.24 19.51
C HIS A 99 -2.72 7.44 20.24
N ALA A 100 -1.70 7.23 21.08
CA ALA A 100 -1.00 8.30 21.79
C ALA A 100 -0.24 9.25 20.83
N SER A 101 0.33 8.73 19.75
CA SER A 101 0.97 9.56 18.72
C SER A 101 -0.05 10.43 17.99
N LEU A 102 -1.16 9.85 17.53
CA LEU A 102 -2.25 10.58 16.87
C LEU A 102 -2.87 11.63 17.81
N ALA A 103 -3.12 11.28 19.07
CA ALA A 103 -3.62 12.22 20.07
C ALA A 103 -2.67 13.41 20.28
N ARG A 104 -1.35 13.19 20.26
CA ARG A 104 -0.33 14.26 20.34
C ARG A 104 -0.39 15.18 19.13
N ILE A 105 -0.48 14.63 17.91
CA ILE A 105 -0.58 15.38 16.66
C ILE A 105 -1.84 16.26 16.64
N LEU A 106 -2.98 15.72 17.08
CA LEU A 106 -4.27 16.43 17.11
C LEU A 106 -4.40 17.44 18.27
N ALA A 107 -3.54 17.33 19.29
CA ALA A 107 -3.46 18.28 20.40
C ALA A 107 -2.49 19.45 20.14
N ASP A 108 -1.64 19.37 19.13
CA ASP A 108 -0.73 20.45 18.73
C ASP A 108 -1.52 21.64 18.16
N PRO A 109 -1.43 22.85 18.75
CA PRO A 109 -2.15 24.02 18.25
C PRO A 109 -1.75 24.44 16.83
N ASN A 110 -0.54 24.11 16.36
CA ASN A 110 -0.12 24.37 14.97
C ASN A 110 -0.96 23.55 13.97
N ASN A 111 -1.43 22.37 14.38
CA ASN A 111 -2.28 21.50 13.58
C ASN A 111 -3.77 21.83 13.68
N ALA A 112 -4.19 22.82 14.48
CA ALA A 112 -5.59 23.12 14.73
C ALA A 112 -6.40 23.39 13.44
N ALA A 113 -5.81 24.09 12.46
CA ALA A 113 -6.41 24.36 11.16
C ALA A 113 -6.54 23.10 10.27
N HIS A 114 -5.71 22.08 10.51
CA HIS A 114 -5.63 20.85 9.72
C HIS A 114 -6.25 19.63 10.43
N ARG A 115 -6.65 19.75 11.70
CA ARG A 115 -7.16 18.66 12.55
C ARG A 115 -8.23 17.81 11.86
N SER A 116 -9.22 18.44 11.22
CA SER A 116 -10.28 17.73 10.49
C SER A 116 -9.76 16.94 9.28
N THR A 117 -8.76 17.46 8.58
CA THR A 117 -8.10 16.78 7.45
C THR A 117 -7.29 15.58 7.94
N ILE A 118 -6.47 15.76 8.98
CA ILE A 118 -5.66 14.69 9.59
C ILE A 118 -6.57 13.53 10.04
N ILE A 119 -7.71 13.84 10.69
CA ILE A 119 -8.70 12.84 11.08
C ILE A 119 -9.30 12.13 9.85
N ALA A 120 -9.67 12.88 8.80
CA ALA A 120 -10.28 12.31 7.60
C ALA A 120 -9.31 11.38 6.83
N GLU A 121 -8.05 11.80 6.66
CA GLU A 121 -6.99 11.02 6.00
C GLU A 121 -6.66 9.76 6.78
N PHE A 122 -6.44 9.89 8.10
CA PHE A 122 -6.23 8.75 8.99
C PHE A 122 -7.40 7.75 8.91
N THR A 123 -8.64 8.27 8.86
CA THR A 123 -9.84 7.42 8.76
C THR A 123 -9.92 6.68 7.45
N ALA A 124 -9.63 7.35 6.32
CA ALA A 124 -9.61 6.71 5.01
C ALA A 124 -8.56 5.58 4.96
N GLN A 125 -7.36 5.83 5.50
CA GLN A 125 -6.29 4.83 5.55
C GLN A 125 -6.62 3.66 6.49
N ALA A 126 -7.21 3.93 7.66
CA ALA A 126 -7.66 2.90 8.59
C ALA A 126 -8.77 2.02 7.98
N VAL A 127 -9.74 2.60 7.28
CA VAL A 127 -10.78 1.84 6.57
C VAL A 127 -10.18 0.98 5.46
N ALA A 128 -9.29 1.55 4.63
CA ALA A 128 -8.61 0.81 3.57
C ALA A 128 -7.78 -0.37 4.11
N MET A 129 -7.04 -0.18 5.21
CA MET A 129 -6.28 -1.24 5.88
C MET A 129 -7.21 -2.37 6.38
N ARG A 130 -8.33 -2.02 7.02
CA ARG A 130 -9.31 -2.99 7.52
C ARG A 130 -9.92 -3.82 6.39
N ASP A 131 -10.26 -3.17 5.28
CA ASP A 131 -10.93 -3.83 4.16
C ASP A 131 -9.94 -4.66 3.33
N ALA A 132 -8.69 -4.21 3.16
CA ALA A 132 -7.61 -5.03 2.60
C ALA A 132 -7.33 -6.28 3.46
N HIS A 133 -7.28 -6.15 4.80
CA HIS A 133 -7.11 -7.29 5.69
C HIS A 133 -8.31 -8.27 5.62
N ARG A 134 -9.54 -7.76 5.50
CA ARG A 134 -10.75 -8.58 5.29
C ARG A 134 -10.77 -9.29 3.94
N GLN A 135 -10.21 -8.68 2.88
CA GLN A 135 -10.05 -9.33 1.59
C GLN A 135 -9.01 -10.45 1.68
N LEU A 136 -7.83 -10.15 2.23
CA LEU A 136 -6.77 -11.13 2.50
C LEU A 136 -7.25 -12.32 3.35
N SER A 137 -8.07 -12.07 4.38
CA SER A 137 -8.62 -13.14 5.24
C SER A 137 -9.71 -14.01 4.57
N ARG A 138 -10.12 -13.66 3.34
CA ARG A 138 -11.14 -14.38 2.55
C ARG A 138 -10.55 -15.13 1.34
N LEU A 139 -9.26 -14.98 1.08
CA LEU A 139 -8.59 -15.70 -0.01
C LEU A 139 -8.68 -17.20 0.23
N SER A 140 -9.07 -17.95 -0.80
CA SER A 140 -8.98 -19.40 -0.81
C SER A 140 -7.54 -19.87 -1.01
N ASP A 141 -7.27 -21.15 -0.71
CA ASP A 141 -5.96 -21.76 -0.99
C ASP A 141 -5.57 -21.69 -2.47
N SER A 142 -6.55 -21.71 -3.39
CA SER A 142 -6.33 -21.49 -4.82
C SER A 142 -5.90 -20.06 -5.12
N ASP A 143 -6.57 -19.06 -4.53
CA ASP A 143 -6.26 -17.65 -4.75
C ASP A 143 -4.87 -17.31 -4.19
N MET A 144 -4.54 -17.81 -3.00
CA MET A 144 -3.21 -17.62 -2.40
C MET A 144 -2.08 -18.23 -3.25
N ARG A 145 -2.31 -19.41 -3.85
CA ARG A 145 -1.34 -20.02 -4.78
C ARG A 145 -1.21 -19.22 -6.07
N GLN A 146 -2.32 -18.74 -6.63
CA GLN A 146 -2.29 -17.90 -7.83
C GLN A 146 -1.52 -16.61 -7.57
N ILE A 147 -1.83 -15.89 -6.49
CA ILE A 147 -1.14 -14.64 -6.10
C ILE A 147 0.37 -14.88 -5.91
N ALA A 148 0.77 -15.98 -5.26
CA ALA A 148 2.19 -16.29 -5.08
C ALA A 148 2.90 -16.64 -6.40
N ALA A 149 2.23 -17.35 -7.32
CA ALA A 149 2.76 -17.67 -8.64
C ALA A 149 2.92 -16.41 -9.52
N GLU A 150 1.94 -15.49 -9.48
CA GLU A 150 2.03 -14.18 -10.14
C GLU A 150 3.15 -13.32 -9.53
N ALA A 151 3.22 -13.24 -8.20
CA ALA A 151 4.28 -12.53 -7.49
C ALA A 151 5.67 -13.11 -7.81
N ARG A 152 5.79 -14.43 -7.99
CA ARG A 152 7.03 -15.09 -8.42
C ARG A 152 7.44 -14.67 -9.84
N ALA A 153 6.46 -14.58 -10.75
CA ALA A 153 6.72 -14.17 -12.13
C ALA A 153 7.22 -12.71 -12.20
N GLU A 154 6.68 -11.80 -11.38
CA GLU A 154 7.19 -10.43 -11.27
C GLU A 154 8.53 -10.37 -10.52
N TYR A 155 8.69 -11.12 -9.42
CA TYR A 155 9.96 -11.21 -8.67
C TYR A 155 11.13 -11.63 -9.57
N ALA A 156 10.92 -12.62 -10.45
CA ALA A 156 11.94 -13.09 -11.39
C ALA A 156 12.37 -12.01 -12.42
N ARG A 157 11.56 -10.98 -12.67
CA ARG A 157 11.90 -9.85 -13.56
C ARG A 157 12.72 -8.76 -12.85
N LEU A 158 12.80 -8.78 -11.52
CA LEU A 158 13.51 -7.76 -10.77
C LEU A 158 15.05 -7.94 -10.86
N PRO A 159 15.82 -6.83 -10.93
CA PRO A 159 17.27 -6.87 -10.76
C PRO A 159 17.68 -7.59 -9.47
N GLN A 160 18.81 -8.30 -9.47
CA GLN A 160 19.23 -9.14 -8.33
C GLN A 160 19.26 -8.38 -6.99
N ALA A 161 19.81 -7.16 -6.94
CA ALA A 161 19.83 -6.37 -5.71
C ALA A 161 18.41 -6.04 -5.17
N GLN A 162 17.42 -5.87 -6.04
CA GLN A 162 16.02 -5.67 -5.64
C GLN A 162 15.36 -6.99 -5.21
N ARG A 163 15.72 -8.12 -5.85
CA ARG A 163 15.29 -9.47 -5.42
C ARG A 163 15.78 -9.80 -4.01
N GLU A 164 17.03 -9.46 -3.68
CA GLU A 164 17.62 -9.68 -2.35
C GLU A 164 16.92 -8.80 -1.30
N GLN A 165 16.72 -7.50 -1.58
CA GLN A 165 15.99 -6.58 -0.70
C GLN A 165 14.54 -7.03 -0.43
N LEU A 166 13.82 -7.45 -1.47
CA LEU A 166 12.43 -7.89 -1.34
C LEU A 166 12.33 -9.22 -0.60
N LEU A 167 13.26 -10.15 -0.83
CA LEU A 167 13.33 -11.40 -0.06
C LEU A 167 13.63 -11.15 1.42
N GLN A 168 14.55 -10.23 1.75
CA GLN A 168 14.82 -9.83 3.14
C GLN A 168 13.56 -9.23 3.79
N ALA A 169 12.91 -8.26 3.15
CA ALA A 169 11.68 -7.66 3.66
C ALA A 169 10.54 -8.69 3.84
N LEU A 170 10.50 -9.73 3.00
CA LEU A 170 9.57 -10.84 3.18
C LEU A 170 9.98 -11.73 4.36
N GLN A 171 11.26 -12.03 4.56
CA GLN A 171 11.75 -12.80 5.72
C GLN A 171 11.51 -12.09 7.06
N ASP A 172 11.67 -10.77 7.09
CA ASP A 172 11.40 -9.93 8.28
C ASP A 172 9.89 -9.89 8.63
N GLY A 173 9.03 -10.26 7.67
CA GLY A 173 7.59 -10.41 7.83
C GLY A 173 6.81 -9.15 7.42
N VAL A 174 5.84 -9.32 6.52
CA VAL A 174 4.98 -8.22 6.07
C VAL A 174 3.76 -8.08 7.00
N PRO A 175 3.59 -6.95 7.73
CA PRO A 175 2.47 -6.79 8.65
C PRO A 175 1.11 -6.91 7.94
N GLY A 176 0.19 -7.68 8.53
CA GLY A 176 -1.17 -7.88 8.02
C GLY A 176 -1.32 -8.92 6.91
N MET A 177 -0.22 -9.48 6.38
CA MET A 177 -0.27 -10.59 5.42
C MET A 177 -0.70 -11.91 6.12
N PRO A 178 -1.59 -12.72 5.52
CA PRO A 178 -1.91 -14.05 6.03
C PRO A 178 -0.67 -14.94 6.04
N ARG A 179 -0.43 -15.65 7.16
CA ARG A 179 0.76 -16.49 7.32
C ARG A 179 0.89 -17.56 6.24
N ALA A 180 -0.22 -18.18 5.83
CA ALA A 180 -0.23 -19.17 4.74
C ALA A 180 0.25 -18.57 3.40
N LEU A 181 -0.15 -17.34 3.06
CA LEU A 181 0.31 -16.65 1.86
C LEU A 181 1.80 -16.26 1.97
N HIS A 182 2.22 -15.80 3.14
CA HIS A 182 3.61 -15.44 3.44
C HIS A 182 4.57 -16.63 3.29
N ASP A 183 4.25 -17.76 3.92
CA ASP A 183 5.01 -19.01 3.81
C ASP A 183 5.08 -19.49 2.34
N LEU A 184 4.00 -19.35 1.58
CA LEU A 184 3.90 -19.75 0.17
C LEU A 184 4.74 -18.83 -0.75
N MET A 185 4.70 -17.51 -0.52
CA MET A 185 5.56 -16.55 -1.24
C MET A 185 7.05 -16.79 -0.95
N LEU A 186 7.43 -17.07 0.31
CA LEU A 186 8.80 -17.43 0.65
C LEU A 186 9.24 -18.72 -0.06
N ALA A 187 8.39 -19.74 -0.09
CA ALA A 187 8.68 -20.97 -0.83
C ALA A 187 8.86 -20.72 -2.34
N GLU A 188 7.99 -19.92 -2.95
CA GLU A 188 8.07 -19.60 -4.39
C GLU A 188 9.31 -18.78 -4.75
N PHE A 189 9.68 -17.77 -3.94
CA PHE A 189 10.82 -16.90 -4.23
C PHE A 189 12.17 -17.61 -4.06
N ASN A 190 12.32 -18.46 -3.03
CA ASN A 190 13.51 -19.29 -2.85
C ASN A 190 13.71 -20.33 -3.99
N ASN A 191 12.64 -20.64 -4.75
CA ASN A 191 12.70 -21.52 -5.91
C ASN A 191 13.01 -20.79 -7.24
N VAL A 192 13.21 -19.47 -7.23
CA VAL A 192 13.64 -18.72 -8.42
C VAL A 192 15.17 -18.79 -8.55
N PRO A 193 15.73 -19.29 -9.66
CA PRO A 193 17.17 -19.34 -9.83
C PRO A 193 17.78 -17.93 -9.83
N ALA A 194 18.94 -17.81 -9.19
CA ALA A 194 19.85 -16.71 -9.48
C ALA A 194 20.47 -16.95 -10.86
N ASP A 195 19.91 -16.31 -11.89
CA ASP A 195 20.59 -16.17 -13.19
C ASP A 195 22.02 -15.69 -12.97
N ARG A 196 22.98 -16.41 -13.56
CA ARG A 196 24.43 -16.25 -13.40
C ARG A 196 25.02 -15.35 -14.49
#